data_AF-A0A950UDM9-F1
#
_entry.id   AF-A0A950UDM9-F1
#
_cell.length_a   1.000
_cell.length_b   1.000
_cell.length_c   1.000
_cell.angle_alpha   90.00
_cell.angle_beta   90.00
_cell.angle_gamma   90.00
#
_symmetry.space_group_name_H-M   'P 1'
#
loop_
_entity.id
_entity.type
_entity.pdbx_description
1 polymer ?
#
loop_
_entity_poly.entity_id
_entity_poly.type
_entity_poly.pdbx_seq_one_letter_code
_entity_poly.pdbx_strand_id
1 'polypeptide(L)' 'MSEPAKVFEDRETLGQWRVEWFDDDGRTELEIFTGHDARRQALRYAMQKYGHFKEVNLEPQRQE' A
#
# COMPACT_ATOMS: atom_id res chain seq x y z
N MET A 1 12.04 15.04 2.44
CA MET A 1 12.24 13.58 2.53
C MET A 1 10.87 13.04 2.26
N SER A 2 10.67 12.45 1.08
CA SER A 2 9.35 11.97 0.68
C SER A 2 8.86 10.90 1.67
N GLU A 3 7.57 10.89 1.97
CA GLU A 3 7.01 9.93 2.91
C GLU A 3 7.23 8.49 2.41
N PRO A 4 7.42 7.52 3.31
CA PRO A 4 7.53 6.12 2.91
C PRO A 4 6.20 5.64 2.31
N ALA A 5 6.27 4.83 1.25
CA ALA A 5 5.07 4.24 0.66
C ALA A 5 4.36 3.34 1.69
N LYS A 6 3.04 3.45 1.78
CA LYS A 6 2.21 2.60 2.63
C LYS A 6 1.77 1.39 1.82
N VAL A 7 1.96 0.20 2.38
CA VAL A 7 1.53 -1.06 1.76
C VAL A 7 0.54 -1.72 2.70
N PHE A 8 -0.69 -1.97 2.25
CA PHE A 8 -1.74 -2.50 3.12
C PHE A 8 -2.72 -3.39 2.36
N GLU A 9 -3.33 -4.34 3.09
CA GLU A 9 -4.46 -5.09 2.56
C GLU A 9 -5.69 -4.18 2.46
N ASP A 10 -6.43 -4.33 1.37
CA ASP A 10 -7.65 -3.57 1.17
C ASP A 10 -8.73 -3.97 2.18
N ARG A 11 -9.45 -2.97 2.68
CA ARG A 11 -10.53 -3.18 3.66
C ARG A 11 -11.82 -3.69 3.03
N GLU A 12 -12.08 -3.30 1.78
CA GLU A 12 -13.32 -3.64 1.08
C GLU A 12 -13.21 -4.99 0.37
N THR A 13 -12.03 -5.29 -0.16
CA THR A 13 -11.77 -6.52 -0.92
C THR A 13 -10.61 -7.30 -0.33
N LEU A 14 -10.93 -8.30 0.51
CA LEU A 14 -9.94 -9.19 1.10
C LEU A 14 -9.07 -9.85 0.02
N GLY A 15 -7.76 -9.95 0.28
CA GLY A 15 -6.78 -10.47 -0.66
C GLY A 15 -6.29 -9.47 -1.72
N GLN A 16 -6.86 -8.27 -1.80
CA GLN A 16 -6.27 -7.18 -2.57
C GLN A 16 -5.27 -6.40 -1.71
N TRP A 17 -4.18 -5.96 -2.32
CA TRP A 17 -3.13 -5.21 -1.65
C TRP A 17 -2.92 -3.89 -2.36
N ARG A 18 -2.86 -2.81 -1.60
CA ARG A 18 -2.74 -1.45 -2.10
C ARG A 18 -1.40 -0.86 -1.68
N VAL A 19 -0.75 -0.14 -2.60
CA VAL A 19 0.44 0.67 -2.35
C VAL A 19 0.08 2.12 -2.56
N GLU A 20 0.13 2.91 -1.50
CA GLU A 20 -0.15 4.34 -1.51
C GLU A 20 1.12 5.12 -1.22
N TRP A 21 1.46 6.10 -2.06
CA TRP A 21 2.61 6.96 -1.84
C TRP A 21 2.26 8.42 -2.09
N PHE A 22 2.84 9.32 -1.29
CA PHE A 22 2.68 10.75 -1.41
C PHE A 22 4.03 11.38 -1.74
N ASP A 23 4.08 12.17 -2.81
CA ASP A 23 5.23 13.02 -3.09
C ASP A 23 5.18 14.33 -2.29
N ASP A 24 6.31 15.03 -2.24
CA ASP A 24 6.44 16.31 -1.55
C ASP A 24 5.60 17.43 -2.23
N ASP A 25 5.10 17.22 -3.46
CA ASP A 25 4.20 18.11 -4.21
C ASP A 25 2.72 17.82 -3.91
N GLY A 26 2.44 16.86 -3.02
CA GLY A 26 1.08 16.48 -2.61
C GLY A 26 0.33 15.62 -3.62
N ARG A 27 1.01 15.04 -4.61
CA ARG A 27 0.40 14.03 -5.48
C ARG A 27 0.37 12.69 -4.77
N THR A 28 -0.71 11.96 -5.01
CA THR A 28 -0.90 10.62 -4.49
C THR A 28 -0.83 9.62 -5.63
N GLU A 29 0.08 8.66 -5.51
CA GLU A 29 0.08 7.47 -6.36
C GLU A 29 -0.55 6.31 -5.59
N LEU A 30 -1.51 5.64 -6.23
CA LEU A 30 -2.14 4.42 -5.70
C LEU A 30 -2.00 3.30 -6.74
N GLU A 31 -1.46 2.17 -6.31
CA GLU A 31 -1.38 0.95 -7.11
C GLU A 31 -2.07 -0.21 -6.39
N ILE A 32 -2.84 -1.01 -7.14
CA ILE A 32 -3.66 -2.10 -6.58
C ILE A 32 -3.23 -3.43 -7.17
N PHE A 33 -2.89 -4.36 -6.30
CA PHE A 33 -2.49 -5.72 -6.62
C PHE A 33 -3.59 -6.69 -6.21
N THR A 34 -3.88 -7.65 -7.08
CA THR A 34 -4.95 -8.64 -6.86
C THR A 34 -4.44 -10.04 -7.13
N GLY A 35 -5.00 -11.04 -6.44
CA GLY A 35 -4.65 -12.45 -6.63
C GLY A 35 -3.77 -13.01 -5.50
N HIS A 36 -3.40 -14.28 -5.61
CA HIS A 36 -2.76 -15.04 -4.53
C HIS A 36 -1.40 -14.46 -4.08
N ASP A 37 -0.69 -13.80 -4.99
CA ASP A 37 0.61 -13.16 -4.73
C ASP A 37 0.52 -11.63 -4.53
N ALA A 38 -0.68 -11.06 -4.40
CA ALA A 38 -0.91 -9.61 -4.34
C ALA A 38 -0.02 -8.91 -3.29
N ARG A 39 0.04 -9.46 -2.07
CA ARG A 39 0.91 -8.95 -1.00
C ARG A 39 2.37 -8.88 -1.42
N ARG A 40 2.89 -9.98 -1.97
CA ARG A 40 4.29 -10.09 -2.37
C ARG A 40 4.61 -9.15 -3.52
N GLN A 41 3.69 -9.00 -4.46
CA GLN A 41 3.82 -8.05 -5.57
C GLN A 41 3.83 -6.60 -5.07
N ALA A 42 2.91 -6.24 -4.17
CA ALA A 42 2.83 -4.91 -3.57
C ALA A 42 4.11 -4.54 -2.81
N LEU A 43 4.61 -5.44 -1.96
CA LEU A 43 5.87 -5.23 -1.22
C LEU A 43 7.07 -5.07 -2.16
N ARG A 44 7.18 -5.94 -3.18
CA ARG A 44 8.26 -5.87 -4.17
C ARG A 44 8.18 -4.56 -4.97
N TYR A 45 6.99 -4.14 -5.38
CA TYR A 45 6.78 -2.90 -6.11
C TYR A 45 7.19 -1.69 -5.28
N ALA A 46 6.74 -1.62 -4.02
CA ALA A 46 7.09 -0.52 -3.13
C ALA A 46 8.60 -0.43 -2.88
N MET A 47 9.28 -1.58 -2.72
CA MET A 47 10.73 -1.64 -2.59
C MET A 47 11.45 -1.19 -3.87
N GLN A 48 10.99 -1.60 -5.05
CA GLN A 48 11.65 -1.26 -6.33
C GLN A 48 11.42 0.19 -6.74
N LYS A 49 10.21 0.72 -6.54
CA LYS A 49 9.83 2.07 -7.00
C LYS A 49 10.19 3.16 -6.00
N TYR A 50 9.93 2.93 -4.72
CA TYR A 50 10.08 3.96 -3.67
C TYR A 50 11.26 3.73 -2.74
N GLY A 51 11.84 2.51 -2.71
CA GLY A 51 12.97 2.13 -1.87
C GLY A 51 12.60 1.94 -0.39
N HIS A 52 11.79 2.86 0.16
CA HIS A 52 11.31 2.83 1.53
C HIS A 52 9.80 2.69 1.57
N PHE A 53 9.33 1.71 2.34
CA PHE A 53 7.90 1.47 2.53
C PHE A 53 7.63 1.01 3.96
N LYS A 54 6.38 1.18 4.38
CA LYS A 54 5.84 0.68 5.64
C LYS A 54 4.63 -0.19 5.35
N GLU A 55 4.66 -1.42 5.84
CA GLU A 55 3.47 -2.27 5.84
C GLU A 55 2.53 -1.79 6.95
N VAL A 56 1.30 -1.42 6.57
CA VAL A 56 0.28 -0.90 7.47
C VAL A 56 -0.79 -1.97 7.59
N ASN A 57 -0.99 -2.49 8.80
CA ASN A 57 -2.16 -3.30 9.07
C ASN A 57 -3.35 -2.36 9.29
N LEU A 58 -4.20 -2.24 8.28
CA LEU A 58 -5.45 -1.53 8.42
C LEU A 58 -6.39 -2.42 9.22
N GLU A 59 -6.35 -2.31 10.55
CA GLU A 59 -7.39 -2.92 11.38
C GLU A 59 -8.76 -2.49 10.82
N PRO A 60 -9.73 -3.42 10.69
CA PRO A 60 -11.07 -3.05 10.32
C PRO A 60 -11.54 -2.09 11.41
N GLN A 61 -11.70 -0.82 11.04
CA GLN A 61 -12.28 0.17 11.95
C GLN A 61 -13.68 -0.38 12.27
N ARG A 62 -13.87 -0.88 13.50
CA ARG A 62 -15.20 -1.08 14.04
C ARG A 62 -15.84 0.30 13.99
N GLN A 63 -16.75 0.51 13.05
CA GLN A 63 -17.64 1.65 13.08
C GLN A 63 -18.43 1.53 14.39
N GLU A 64 -18.21 2.46 15.31
CA GLU A 64 -19.09 2.69 16.47
C GLU A 64 -20.28 3.55 16.05
#